data_AF-A0A6B3I037-F1
#
_entry.id   AF-A0A6B3I037-F1
#
_cell.length_a   1.000
_cell.length_b   1.000
_cell.length_c   1.000
_cell.angle_alpha   90.00
_cell.angle_beta   90.00
_cell.angle_gamma   90.00
#
_symmetry.space_group_name_H-M   'P 1'
#
loop_
_entity.id
_entity.type
_entity.pdbx_description
1 polymer ?
#
loop_
_entity_poly.entity_id
_entity_poly.type
_entity_poly.pdbx_seq_one_letter_code
_entity_poly.pdbx_strand_id
1 'polypeptide(L)'
;ALKTTPDGTGPYRLAKAKTTIGTKWVYERNADYWGEELPYKELAISFFDNETAIVNGLRTGQVNAALLQNADQQISIESDPRVKTTEQEFDFQGLLLFDRGG
;
A
#
# COMPACT_ATOMS: atom_id res chain seq x y z
N ALA A 1 -12.17 -19.44 -14.46
CA ALA A 1 -12.35 -18.85 -13.12
C ALA A 1 -11.23 -17.83 -12.88
N LEU A 2 -11.50 -16.73 -12.15
CA LEU A 2 -10.47 -15.76 -11.77
C LEU A 2 -9.45 -16.42 -10.83
N LYS A 3 -8.15 -16.32 -11.15
CA LYS A 3 -7.08 -16.74 -10.23
C LYS A 3 -6.92 -15.69 -9.14
N THR A 4 -7.45 -15.97 -7.94
CA THR A 4 -7.35 -15.10 -6.75
C THR A 4 -6.29 -15.59 -5.75
N THR A 5 -5.42 -16.50 -6.19
CA THR A 5 -4.28 -17.04 -5.42
C THR A 5 -3.00 -16.62 -6.10
N PRO A 6 -2.36 -15.52 -5.67
CA PRO A 6 -1.02 -15.21 -6.15
C PRO A 6 -0.01 -16.21 -5.56
N ASP A 7 0.98 -16.59 -6.36
CA ASP A 7 2.08 -17.52 -6.03
C ASP A 7 3.45 -16.84 -6.13
N GLY A 8 3.52 -15.56 -5.76
CA GLY A 8 4.75 -14.77 -5.79
C GLY A 8 5.83 -15.22 -4.79
N THR A 9 7.09 -14.90 -5.11
CA THR A 9 8.29 -15.22 -4.31
C THR A 9 8.73 -14.06 -3.40
N GLY A 10 7.90 -13.03 -3.25
CA GLY A 10 8.20 -11.85 -2.43
C GLY A 10 8.17 -12.11 -0.91
N PRO A 11 8.47 -11.06 -0.11
CA PRO A 11 8.60 -11.18 1.35
C PRO A 11 7.28 -11.45 2.10
N TYR A 12 6.13 -11.31 1.43
CA TYR A 12 4.82 -11.51 2.02
C TYR A 12 3.91 -12.32 1.09
N ARG A 13 3.05 -13.16 1.66
CA ARG A 13 2.04 -13.97 0.95
C ARG A 13 0.64 -13.55 1.36
N LEU A 14 -0.30 -13.58 0.41
CA LEU A 14 -1.69 -13.22 0.66
C LEU A 14 -2.35 -14.20 1.64
N ALA A 15 -2.74 -13.70 2.81
CA ALA A 15 -3.51 -14.44 3.80
C ALA A 15 -5.01 -14.38 3.46
N LYS A 16 -5.45 -15.28 2.58
CA LYS A 16 -6.83 -15.30 2.06
C LYS A 16 -7.92 -15.32 3.13
N ALA A 17 -7.72 -16.08 4.20
CA ALA A 17 -8.70 -16.21 5.27
C ALA A 17 -8.92 -14.89 6.03
N LYS A 18 -7.97 -13.94 5.95
CA LYS A 18 -8.04 -12.62 6.59
C LYS A 18 -8.33 -11.49 5.60
N THR A 19 -8.43 -11.81 4.31
CA THR A 19 -8.63 -10.86 3.22
C THR A 19 -10.11 -10.75 2.86
N THR A 20 -10.58 -9.51 2.72
CA THR A 20 -11.91 -9.18 2.19
C THR A 20 -11.72 -8.41 0.90
N ILE A 21 -12.02 -9.06 -0.22
CA ILE A 21 -11.83 -8.47 -1.56
C ILE A 21 -12.64 -7.17 -1.66
N GLY A 22 -11.97 -6.12 -2.14
CA GLY A 22 -12.57 -4.79 -2.32
C GLY A 22 -12.46 -3.88 -1.10
N THR A 23 -11.99 -4.38 0.05
CA THR A 23 -11.84 -3.54 1.26
C THR A 23 -10.50 -3.70 1.97
N LYS A 24 -10.00 -4.93 2.15
CA LYS A 24 -8.75 -5.18 2.88
C LYS A 24 -8.03 -6.43 2.38
N TRP A 25 -6.75 -6.28 2.07
CA TRP A 25 -5.85 -7.39 1.76
C TRP A 25 -4.85 -7.55 2.89
N VAL A 26 -4.81 -8.75 3.46
CA VAL A 26 -3.89 -9.09 4.54
C VAL A 26 -2.81 -10.02 3.99
N TYR A 27 -1.58 -9.73 4.33
CA TYR A 27 -0.43 -10.50 3.93
C TYR A 27 0.38 -10.92 5.16
N GLU A 28 0.80 -12.17 5.19
CA GLU A 28 1.67 -12.73 6.22
C GLU A 28 3.08 -12.90 5.67
N ARG A 29 4.09 -12.74 6.53
CA ARG A 29 5.48 -12.90 6.14
C ARG A 29 5.70 -14.26 5.48
N ASN A 30 6.41 -14.26 4.37
CA ASN A 30 6.83 -15.46 3.66
C ASN A 30 8.06 -16.07 4.36
N ALA A 31 7.89 -17.24 5.00
CA ALA A 31 8.98 -17.98 5.64
C ALA A 31 10.03 -18.52 4.65
N ASP A 32 9.67 -18.66 3.37
CA ASP A 32 10.56 -19.12 2.29
C ASP A 32 11.11 -17.94 1.47
N TYR A 33 11.01 -16.72 1.98
CA TYR A 33 11.56 -15.56 1.28
C TYR A 33 13.08 -15.68 1.21
N TRP A 34 13.62 -15.51 0.01
CA TRP A 34 15.05 -15.69 -0.27
C TRP A 34 15.90 -14.49 0.16
N GLY A 35 15.28 -13.33 0.41
CA GLY A 35 15.96 -12.08 0.77
C GLY A 35 15.96 -11.81 2.27
N GLU A 36 16.29 -10.56 2.64
CA GLU A 36 16.30 -10.12 4.03
C GLU A 36 14.91 -10.13 4.66
N GLU A 37 14.83 -10.61 5.90
CA GLU A 37 13.59 -10.61 6.67
C GLU A 37 13.15 -9.17 7.01
N LEU A 38 11.99 -8.77 6.50
CA LEU A 38 11.39 -7.47 6.82
C LEU A 38 10.77 -7.45 8.23
N PRO A 39 10.72 -6.29 8.92
CA PRO A 39 10.44 -6.23 10.36
C PRO A 39 9.00 -6.60 10.74
N TYR A 40 8.05 -6.58 9.80
CA TYR A 40 6.64 -6.85 10.09
C TYR A 40 6.26 -8.31 9.83
N LYS A 41 5.49 -8.88 10.75
CA LYS A 41 4.93 -10.24 10.60
C LYS A 41 3.70 -10.27 9.69
N GLU A 42 2.92 -9.20 9.70
CA GLU A 42 1.70 -9.04 8.93
C GLU A 42 1.64 -7.62 8.35
N LEU A 43 1.12 -7.50 7.13
CA LEU A 43 0.75 -6.23 6.50
C LEU A 43 -0.72 -6.26 6.14
N ALA A 44 -1.44 -5.17 6.43
CA ALA A 44 -2.80 -4.97 5.97
C ALA A 44 -2.84 -3.75 5.05
N ILE A 45 -3.27 -3.96 3.81
CA ILE A 45 -3.54 -2.89 2.85
C ILE A 45 -5.06 -2.72 2.80
N SER A 46 -5.54 -1.54 3.19
CA SER A 46 -6.96 -1.20 3.21
C SER A 46 -7.27 -0.26 2.06
N PHE A 47 -8.40 -0.49 1.40
CA PHE A 47 -8.95 0.44 0.43
C PHE A 47 -9.70 1.56 1.15
N PHE A 48 -9.43 2.80 0.73
CA PHE A 48 -10.18 3.99 1.10
C PHE A 48 -10.63 4.68 -0.18
N ASP A 49 -11.87 5.14 -0.21
CA ASP A 49 -12.45 5.86 -1.36
C ASP A 49 -12.21 7.38 -1.29
N ASN A 50 -11.64 7.88 -0.19
CA ASN A 50 -11.31 9.29 0.00
C ASN A 50 -10.11 9.48 0.94
N GLU A 51 -9.31 10.50 0.65
CA GLU A 51 -8.08 10.79 1.42
C GLU A 51 -8.34 11.43 2.79
N THR A 52 -9.49 12.08 3.00
CA THR A 52 -9.87 12.60 4.32
C THR A 52 -9.91 11.48 5.37
N ALA A 53 -10.46 10.32 5.00
CA ALA A 53 -10.47 9.13 5.86
C ALA A 53 -9.06 8.59 6.12
N ILE A 54 -8.18 8.59 5.09
CA ILE A 54 -6.78 8.18 5.23
C ILE A 54 -6.06 9.09 6.24
N VAL A 55 -6.18 10.41 6.08
CA VAL A 55 -5.57 11.40 6.98
C VAL A 55 -6.05 11.22 8.43
N ASN A 56 -7.36 11.04 8.64
CA ASN A 56 -7.88 10.76 9.98
C ASN A 56 -7.35 9.43 10.55
N GLY A 57 -7.17 8.42 9.69
CA GLY A 57 -6.55 7.15 10.05
C GLY A 57 -5.08 7.30 10.49
N LEU A 58 -4.30 8.11 9.77
CA LEU A 58 -2.93 8.46 10.15
C LEU A 58 -2.90 9.21 11.49
N ARG A 59 -3.76 10.21 11.67
CA ARG A 59 -3.87 10.99 12.91
C ARG A 59 -4.31 10.16 14.12
N THR A 60 -5.01 9.05 13.92
CA THR A 60 -5.46 8.18 15.02
C THR A 60 -4.54 6.96 15.22
N GLY A 61 -3.56 6.76 14.35
CA GLY A 61 -2.68 5.59 14.35
C GLY A 61 -3.34 4.32 13.81
N GLN A 62 -4.54 4.41 13.22
CA GLN A 62 -5.21 3.29 12.55
C GLN A 62 -4.55 2.94 11.21
N VAL A 63 -3.95 3.93 10.55
CA VAL A 63 -3.14 3.77 9.33
C VAL A 63 -1.72 4.16 9.68
N ASN A 64 -0.74 3.32 9.32
CA ASN A 64 0.67 3.57 9.65
C ASN A 64 1.42 4.34 8.56
N ALA A 65 1.02 4.17 7.31
CA ALA A 65 1.60 4.85 6.15
C ALA A 65 0.57 4.92 5.03
N ALA A 66 0.63 5.99 4.23
CA ALA A 66 -0.16 6.15 3.02
C ALA A 66 0.56 7.06 2.02
N LEU A 67 0.20 6.91 0.74
CA LEU A 67 0.49 7.89 -0.29
C LEU A 67 -0.73 8.80 -0.44
N LEU A 68 -0.53 10.11 -0.34
CA LEU A 68 -1.57 11.11 -0.53
C LEU A 68 -1.32 11.85 -1.85
N GLN A 69 -2.34 11.99 -2.68
CA GLN A 69 -2.29 12.71 -3.96
C GLN A 69 -3.03 14.05 -3.88
N ASN A 70 -3.99 14.21 -2.99
CA ASN A 70 -4.73 15.47 -2.83
C ASN A 70 -3.88 16.51 -2.08
N ALA A 71 -3.64 17.66 -2.72
CA ALA A 71 -2.81 18.74 -2.16
C ALA A 71 -3.33 19.26 -0.81
N ASP A 72 -4.65 19.43 -0.65
CA ASP A 72 -5.21 19.90 0.63
C ASP A 72 -4.95 18.89 1.75
N GLN A 73 -5.03 17.59 1.45
CA GLN A 73 -4.75 16.54 2.44
C GLN A 73 -3.27 16.46 2.80
N GLN A 74 -2.37 16.60 1.82
CA GLN A 74 -0.93 16.72 2.03
C GLN A 74 -0.62 17.89 3.00
N ILE A 75 -1.09 19.10 2.68
CA ILE A 75 -0.93 20.28 3.52
C ILE A 75 -1.50 20.06 4.93
N SER A 76 -2.68 19.41 5.02
CA SER A 76 -3.34 19.21 6.31
C SER A 76 -2.56 18.31 7.26
N ILE A 77 -1.76 17.37 6.76
CA ILE A 77 -1.05 16.39 7.59
C ILE A 77 0.40 16.81 7.87
N GLU A 78 1.01 17.68 7.05
CA GLU A 78 2.38 18.20 7.23
C GLU A 78 2.66 18.78 8.62
N SER A 79 1.63 19.40 9.23
CA SER A 79 1.74 20.00 10.56
C SER A 79 1.61 19.01 11.72
N ASP A 80 1.22 17.75 11.49
CA ASP A 80 1.06 16.76 12.56
C ASP A 80 2.43 16.22 13.01
N PRO A 81 2.87 16.48 14.25
CA PRO A 81 4.20 16.08 14.73
C PRO A 81 4.37 14.56 14.88
N ARG A 82 3.30 13.77 14.74
CA ARG A 82 3.32 12.31 14.88
C ARG A 82 3.56 11.58 13.56
N VAL A 83 3.53 12.30 12.44
CA VAL A 83 3.87 11.72 11.13
C VAL A 83 5.19 12.29 10.63
N LYS A 84 5.85 11.51 9.76
CA LYS A 84 6.94 12.01 8.93
C LYS A 84 6.44 12.04 7.50
N THR A 85 6.44 13.21 6.89
CA THR A 85 6.13 13.39 5.47
C THR A 85 7.41 13.27 4.64
N THR A 86 7.27 12.82 3.40
CA THR A 86 8.35 12.79 2.41
C THR A 86 7.70 13.06 1.07
N GLU A 87 8.14 14.13 0.40
CA GLU A 87 7.65 14.46 -0.92
C GLU A 87 8.09 13.42 -1.93
N GLN A 88 7.16 13.04 -2.82
CA GLN A 88 7.43 12.13 -3.91
C GLN A 88 6.92 12.78 -5.20
N GLU A 89 7.84 13.34 -5.98
CA GLU A 89 7.52 14.14 -7.18
C GLU A 89 7.17 13.31 -8.42
N PHE A 90 7.45 12.00 -8.41
CA PHE A 90 7.21 11.12 -9.55
C PHE A 90 6.16 10.06 -9.21
N ASP A 91 4.96 10.24 -9.75
CA ASP A 91 3.96 9.19 -9.91
C ASP A 91 3.62 9.10 -11.41
N PHE A 92 4.26 8.15 -12.10
CA PHE A 92 3.99 7.88 -13.51
C PHE A 92 2.94 6.77 -13.63
N GLN A 93 1.78 7.11 -14.18
CA GLN A 93 0.78 6.13 -14.56
C GLN A 93 0.54 6.22 -16.07
N GLY A 94 1.00 5.21 -16.82
CA GLY A 94 0.87 5.19 -18.28
C GLY A 94 0.89 3.78 -18.85
N LEU A 95 0.23 3.59 -19.99
CA LEU A 95 0.34 2.41 -20.84
C LEU A 95 1.29 2.74 -22.00
N LEU A 96 2.42 2.05 -22.05
CA LEU A 96 3.38 2.19 -23.15
C LEU A 96 3.16 1.05 -24.16
N LEU A 97 2.84 1.41 -25.39
CA LEU A 97 2.68 0.50 -26.52
C LEU A 97 3.83 0.77 -27.49
N PHE A 98 4.79 -0.13 -27.53
CA PHE A 98 5.91 -0.10 -28.47
C PHE A 98 5.63 -1.03 -29.64
N ASP A 99 6.07 -0.66 -30.85
CA ASP A 99 6.10 -1.58 -32.00
C ASP A 99 7.44 -2.32 -32.05
N ARG A 100 7.72 -3.06 -33.15
CA ARG A 100 8.98 -3.82 -33.28
C ARG A 100 10.23 -2.91 -33.36
N GLY A 101 10.06 -1.63 -33.71
CA GLY A 101 11.12 -0.63 -33.74
C GLY A 101 11.29 0.19 -32.45
N GLY A 102 10.34 0.08 -31.51
CA GLY A 102 10.23 0.96 -30.36
C GLY A 102 9.09 1.95 -30.58
#